data_AF-A0A936B5N5-F1
#
_entry.id   AF-A0A936B5N5-F1
#
_cell.length_a   1.000
_cell.length_b   1.000
_cell.length_c   1.000
_cell.angle_alpha   90.00
_cell.angle_beta   90.00
_cell.angle_gamma   90.00
#
_symmetry.space_group_name_H-M   'P 1'
#
loop_
_entity.id
_entity.type
_entity.pdbx_description
1 polymer ?
#
loop_
_entity_poly.entity_id
_entity_poly.type
_entity_poly.pdbx_seq_one_letter_code
_entity_poly.pdbx_strand_id
1 'polypeptide(L)'
;MRVRRTNKGLRVQAISGTYVVLLGFDLPENACNGFLGFSIHRTDHTENEAYYMKGMKMFEKTNPGFPQGSLYSTQYHPWQSYQWADYSAKPDHSYTYTITALKGSPESLTSIAVTKIKIQTEKVENEVHNIFFNRGISASQEYVRRFGDTKPKVSDSPDSPVLSWLSRGLYEALVKFVSDCIPGKDTLRICAYEFHYKPFLQLIKKTIDKGVDIKILYDERKTSPGDKNKETIAECGLAAFCIPRKNGKSYISHNKFIVKITNGKPVSVWTGGTNFSMGGIFGHSNVAHLFNDDLVAQKFFDYWNALQIDPTSAAIKTVTEQISPLPDISLNNTETCIFSPRKNSDALHLYQLFALSAKKGLFMTFAFGMNEVFKNVYNTSLADLRFSLLEKKTRPLKEGSDERKAEEEEIDQLRFKPENIFAIGDLIKKTNQIDGWVRESLSNLNKNVQYVHNKFMLVDPLSKNPLVITGSANFSEASTTENDENMVIIRKNTRVADIYLGEFMRLYSHHAFRESLQWRNTNDAPKFLKTDNWWKDYYSDHSRSFRRLYFSKSE
;
A
#
# COMPACT_ATOMS: atom_id res chain seq x y z
N MET A 1 -9.56 -15.17 -3.70
CA MET A 1 -9.65 -15.14 -5.17
C MET A 1 -8.31 -15.56 -5.76
N ARG A 2 -8.04 -16.86 -5.77
CA ARG A 2 -6.76 -17.39 -6.24
C ARG A 2 -7.07 -18.54 -7.16
N VAL A 3 -6.53 -18.49 -8.36
CA VAL A 3 -6.71 -19.56 -9.35
C VAL A 3 -5.33 -20.03 -9.76
N ARG A 4 -5.20 -21.34 -9.98
CA ARG A 4 -4.00 -21.94 -10.54
C ARG A 4 -4.39 -22.83 -11.71
N ARG A 5 -3.59 -22.77 -12.77
CA ARG A 5 -3.71 -23.65 -13.94
C ARG A 5 -2.32 -24.06 -14.40
N THR A 6 -2.22 -25.27 -14.91
CA THR A 6 -0.98 -25.79 -15.51
C THR A 6 -1.34 -26.42 -16.83
N ASN A 7 -0.59 -26.09 -17.88
CA ASN A 7 -0.71 -26.75 -19.17
C ASN A 7 0.69 -26.95 -19.79
N LYS A 8 0.98 -28.17 -20.24
CA LYS A 8 2.30 -28.55 -20.79
C LYS A 8 3.48 -28.07 -19.92
N GLY A 9 3.37 -28.25 -18.60
CA GLY A 9 4.37 -27.82 -17.62
C GLY A 9 4.36 -26.34 -17.24
N LEU A 10 3.80 -25.45 -18.07
CA LEU A 10 3.65 -24.02 -17.73
C LEU A 10 2.54 -23.84 -16.70
N ARG A 11 2.95 -23.58 -15.45
CA ARG A 11 2.05 -23.28 -14.35
C ARG A 11 1.89 -21.77 -14.21
N VAL A 12 0.65 -21.35 -14.01
CA VAL A 12 0.26 -19.96 -13.79
C VAL A 12 -0.65 -19.91 -12.57
N GLN A 13 -0.33 -19.01 -11.65
CA GLN A 13 -1.17 -18.64 -10.52
C GLN A 13 -1.59 -17.19 -10.68
N ALA A 14 -2.90 -16.93 -10.57
CA ALA A 14 -3.48 -15.59 -10.53
C ALA A 14 -4.04 -15.33 -9.14
N ILE A 15 -3.69 -14.19 -8.55
CA ILE A 15 -4.23 -13.69 -7.28
C ILE A 15 -4.85 -12.34 -7.59
N SER A 16 -6.13 -12.19 -7.25
CA SER A 16 -6.83 -10.95 -7.52
C SER A 16 -7.04 -10.11 -6.27
N GLY A 17 -6.73 -8.83 -6.37
CA GLY A 17 -7.29 -7.78 -5.51
C GLY A 17 -8.39 -7.01 -6.25
N THR A 18 -8.65 -5.79 -5.80
CA THR A 18 -9.66 -4.88 -6.37
C THR A 18 -9.22 -4.27 -7.70
N TYR A 19 -7.98 -3.82 -7.79
CA TYR A 19 -7.44 -3.11 -8.96
C TYR A 19 -6.11 -3.73 -9.45
N VAL A 20 -5.79 -4.92 -8.96
CA VAL A 20 -4.53 -5.60 -9.23
C VAL A 20 -4.81 -7.08 -9.46
N VAL A 21 -4.27 -7.64 -10.55
CA VAL A 21 -4.15 -9.08 -10.73
C VAL A 21 -2.67 -9.44 -10.72
N LEU A 22 -2.22 -10.09 -9.65
CA LEU A 22 -0.86 -10.63 -9.55
C LEU A 22 -0.78 -11.98 -10.25
N LEU A 23 0.24 -12.16 -11.08
CA LEU A 23 0.52 -13.41 -11.78
C LEU A 23 1.89 -13.97 -11.38
N GLY A 24 1.90 -15.21 -10.92
CA GLY A 24 3.11 -16.02 -10.75
C GLY A 24 3.18 -17.10 -11.82
N PHE A 25 4.37 -17.33 -12.35
CA PHE A 25 4.64 -18.30 -13.40
C PHE A 25 5.66 -19.34 -12.91
N ASP A 26 5.61 -20.54 -13.46
CA ASP A 26 6.64 -21.57 -13.29
C ASP A 26 6.71 -22.43 -14.55
N LEU A 27 7.91 -22.67 -15.03
CA LEU A 27 8.21 -23.49 -16.19
C LEU A 27 9.24 -24.55 -15.77
N PRO A 28 9.20 -25.80 -16.25
CA PRO A 28 10.24 -26.77 -15.96
C PRO A 28 11.61 -26.29 -16.47
N GLU A 29 12.67 -26.51 -15.70
CA GLU A 29 14.02 -26.02 -16.06
C GLU A 29 14.50 -26.55 -17.40
N ASN A 30 14.25 -27.85 -17.65
CA ASN A 30 14.59 -28.51 -18.91
C ASN A 30 13.86 -27.93 -20.13
N ALA A 31 12.75 -27.19 -19.93
CA ALA A 31 12.05 -26.47 -20.98
C ALA A 31 12.59 -25.05 -21.22
N CYS A 32 13.54 -24.57 -20.42
CA CYS A 32 14.08 -23.21 -20.52
C CYS A 32 15.18 -23.04 -21.57
N ASN A 33 15.61 -24.11 -22.25
CA ASN A 33 16.58 -23.98 -23.34
C ASN A 33 16.03 -23.11 -24.48
N GLY A 34 16.73 -22.02 -24.80
CA GLY A 34 16.28 -21.01 -25.76
C GLY A 34 15.08 -20.17 -25.30
N PHE A 35 14.69 -20.24 -24.03
CA PHE A 35 13.55 -19.50 -23.48
C PHE A 35 13.82 -18.00 -23.38
N LEU A 36 12.97 -17.21 -24.03
CA LEU A 36 13.12 -15.77 -24.17
C LEU A 36 12.16 -14.94 -23.30
N GLY A 37 11.14 -15.57 -22.71
CA GLY A 37 10.22 -14.92 -21.77
C GLY A 37 8.76 -15.28 -21.98
N PHE A 38 7.88 -14.59 -21.25
CA PHE A 38 6.43 -14.80 -21.29
C PHE A 38 5.72 -13.69 -22.06
N SER A 39 4.92 -14.04 -23.08
CA SER A 39 3.89 -13.12 -23.59
C SER A 39 2.63 -13.21 -22.74
N ILE A 40 1.94 -12.08 -22.56
CA ILE A 40 0.77 -11.96 -21.71
C ILE A 40 -0.33 -11.30 -22.54
N HIS A 41 -1.37 -12.07 -22.85
CA HIS A 41 -2.57 -11.55 -23.50
C HIS A 41 -3.72 -11.48 -22.51
N ARG A 42 -4.35 -10.32 -22.39
CA ARG A 42 -5.50 -10.09 -21.51
C ARG A 42 -6.76 -9.99 -22.35
N THR A 43 -7.81 -10.67 -21.90
CA THR A 43 -9.19 -10.44 -22.32
C THR A 43 -9.98 -9.95 -21.11
N ASP A 44 -10.56 -8.76 -21.22
CA ASP A 44 -11.59 -8.24 -20.31
C ASP A 44 -12.96 -8.62 -20.88
N HIS A 45 -13.65 -9.56 -20.23
CA HIS A 45 -14.98 -10.03 -20.65
C HIS A 45 -16.10 -9.09 -20.21
N THR A 46 -15.81 -8.14 -19.32
CA THR A 46 -16.78 -7.14 -18.88
C THR A 46 -16.87 -5.99 -19.88
N GLU A 47 -15.73 -5.55 -20.42
CA GLU A 47 -15.66 -4.46 -21.41
C GLU A 47 -15.45 -4.95 -22.86
N ASN A 48 -15.36 -6.26 -23.08
CA ASN A 48 -15.11 -6.87 -24.38
C ASN A 48 -13.80 -6.38 -25.06
N GLU A 49 -12.74 -6.18 -24.28
CA GLU A 49 -11.42 -5.79 -24.78
C GLU A 49 -10.44 -6.97 -24.76
N ALA A 50 -9.61 -7.10 -25.79
CA ALA A 50 -8.60 -8.14 -25.88
C ALA A 50 -7.31 -7.62 -26.52
N TYR A 51 -6.19 -7.69 -25.80
CA TYR A 51 -4.89 -7.26 -26.31
C TYR A 51 -3.71 -7.87 -25.56
N TYR A 52 -2.53 -7.84 -26.19
CA TYR A 52 -1.28 -8.15 -25.53
C TYR A 52 -0.84 -7.01 -24.61
N MET A 53 -0.52 -7.37 -23.36
CA MET A 53 0.06 -6.44 -22.40
C MET A 53 1.38 -5.90 -22.94
N LYS A 54 1.77 -4.71 -22.48
CA LYS A 54 2.96 -3.99 -22.96
C LYS A 54 3.96 -3.73 -21.84
N GLY A 55 5.24 -3.65 -22.19
CA GLY A 55 6.33 -3.27 -21.29
C GLY A 55 7.23 -2.21 -21.93
N MET A 56 8.25 -1.73 -21.19
CA MET A 56 9.18 -0.69 -21.66
C MET A 56 10.52 -1.25 -22.15
N LYS A 57 10.58 -2.56 -22.38
CA LYS A 57 11.79 -3.28 -22.80
C LYS A 57 11.51 -4.04 -24.09
N MET A 58 12.53 -4.15 -24.93
CA MET A 58 12.49 -4.83 -26.22
C MET A 58 13.82 -5.52 -26.51
N PHE A 59 13.85 -6.39 -27.51
CA PHE A 59 15.10 -6.97 -28.01
C PHE A 59 15.83 -5.98 -28.89
N GLU A 60 17.16 -6.02 -28.87
CA GLU A 60 18.02 -5.17 -29.70
C GLU A 60 17.86 -5.44 -31.20
N LYS A 61 17.77 -6.71 -31.60
CA LYS A 61 17.70 -7.10 -33.02
C LYS A 61 16.41 -6.67 -33.72
N THR A 62 15.32 -6.56 -32.97
CA THR A 62 14.00 -6.15 -33.46
C THR A 62 13.61 -4.81 -32.83
N ASN A 63 14.58 -3.94 -32.62
CA ASN A 63 14.42 -2.67 -31.93
C ASN A 63 13.71 -1.62 -32.82
N PRO A 64 12.44 -1.27 -32.56
CA PRO A 64 11.74 -0.15 -33.23
C PRO A 64 12.25 1.26 -32.84
N GLY A 65 13.27 1.38 -31.99
CA GLY A 65 13.77 2.61 -31.38
C GLY A 65 13.22 2.81 -29.96
N PHE A 66 13.89 3.64 -29.14
CA PHE A 66 13.44 4.01 -27.78
C PHE A 66 12.89 5.45 -27.69
N PRO A 67 11.79 5.81 -28.37
CA PRO A 67 11.12 7.07 -28.07
C PRO A 67 10.70 7.14 -26.59
N GLN A 68 10.68 8.35 -26.05
CA GLN A 68 10.29 8.59 -24.67
C GLN A 68 8.86 8.06 -24.39
N GLY A 69 8.72 7.27 -23.33
CA GLY A 69 7.46 6.69 -22.86
C GLY A 69 6.98 5.46 -23.63
N SER A 70 7.78 4.94 -24.58
CA SER A 70 7.37 3.85 -25.47
C SER A 70 7.01 2.55 -24.75
N LEU A 71 6.04 1.86 -25.31
CA LEU A 71 5.50 0.60 -24.82
C LEU A 71 5.50 -0.44 -25.94
N TYR A 72 6.10 -1.59 -25.67
CA TYR A 72 6.26 -2.68 -26.62
C TYR A 72 5.41 -3.87 -26.22
N SER A 73 4.74 -4.47 -27.21
CA SER A 73 3.85 -5.63 -26.99
C SER A 73 4.65 -6.83 -26.48
N THR A 74 4.14 -7.49 -25.43
CA THR A 74 4.72 -8.73 -24.91
C THR A 74 4.61 -9.91 -25.88
N GLN A 75 3.83 -9.78 -26.96
CA GLN A 75 3.80 -10.75 -28.06
C GLN A 75 5.17 -10.89 -28.74
N TYR A 76 5.86 -9.77 -28.94
CA TYR A 76 7.15 -9.69 -29.64
C TYR A 76 8.32 -9.40 -28.69
N HIS A 77 8.03 -8.84 -27.53
CA HIS A 77 9.01 -8.46 -26.51
C HIS A 77 8.60 -9.03 -25.15
N PRO A 78 8.78 -10.35 -24.96
CA PRO A 78 8.23 -11.06 -23.83
C PRO A 78 8.83 -10.64 -22.49
N TRP A 79 8.04 -10.82 -21.44
CA TRP A 79 8.41 -10.51 -20.07
C TRP A 79 9.46 -11.49 -19.53
N GLN A 80 10.55 -10.96 -18.99
CA GLN A 80 11.68 -11.74 -18.45
C GLN A 80 11.70 -11.76 -16.92
N SER A 81 10.66 -12.35 -16.33
CA SER A 81 10.57 -12.68 -14.92
C SER A 81 9.44 -13.69 -14.71
N TYR A 82 9.53 -14.48 -13.64
CA TYR A 82 8.50 -15.45 -13.25
C TYR A 82 7.35 -14.84 -12.41
N GLN A 83 7.32 -13.51 -12.31
CA GLN A 83 6.28 -12.75 -11.63
C GLN A 83 5.94 -11.50 -12.44
N TRP A 84 4.65 -11.21 -12.58
CA TRP A 84 4.12 -9.99 -13.20
C TRP A 84 2.81 -9.57 -12.51
N ALA A 85 2.34 -8.35 -12.77
CA ALA A 85 1.09 -7.85 -12.23
C ALA A 85 0.39 -6.89 -13.21
N ASP A 86 -0.93 -7.05 -13.35
CA ASP A 86 -1.76 -6.07 -14.03
C ASP A 86 -2.26 -5.02 -13.04
N TYR A 87 -1.65 -3.84 -13.05
CA TYR A 87 -2.06 -2.69 -12.23
C TYR A 87 -3.13 -1.81 -12.90
N SER A 88 -3.60 -2.20 -14.09
CA SER A 88 -4.67 -1.53 -14.83
C SER A 88 -6.01 -2.27 -14.76
N ALA A 89 -6.06 -3.42 -14.07
CA ALA A 89 -7.28 -4.16 -13.83
C ALA A 89 -8.30 -3.29 -13.08
N LYS A 90 -9.57 -3.44 -13.43
CA LYS A 90 -10.69 -2.71 -12.84
C LYS A 90 -11.42 -3.59 -11.83
N PRO A 91 -12.09 -3.01 -10.82
CA PRO A 91 -12.85 -3.76 -9.82
C PRO A 91 -14.07 -4.43 -10.44
N ASP A 92 -14.44 -5.61 -9.96
CA ASP A 92 -15.61 -6.37 -10.42
C ASP A 92 -15.62 -6.74 -11.92
N HIS A 93 -14.44 -6.94 -12.51
CA HIS A 93 -14.27 -7.34 -13.90
C HIS A 93 -13.86 -8.81 -14.03
N SER A 94 -14.36 -9.45 -15.08
CA SER A 94 -13.99 -10.83 -15.42
C SER A 94 -12.88 -10.83 -16.45
N TYR A 95 -11.71 -11.35 -16.08
CA TYR A 95 -10.54 -11.40 -16.95
C TYR A 95 -10.20 -12.83 -17.36
N THR A 96 -9.59 -12.96 -18.54
CA THR A 96 -8.77 -14.11 -18.89
C THR A 96 -7.38 -13.66 -19.30
N TYR A 97 -6.38 -14.19 -18.62
CA TYR A 97 -4.98 -14.02 -18.99
C TYR A 97 -4.51 -15.28 -19.72
N THR A 98 -3.99 -15.11 -20.93
CA THR A 98 -3.31 -16.17 -21.69
C THR A 98 -1.81 -15.91 -21.62
N ILE A 99 -1.09 -16.80 -20.95
CA ILE A 99 0.36 -16.73 -20.77
C ILE A 99 1.01 -17.73 -21.72
N THR A 100 1.91 -17.24 -22.56
CA THR A 100 2.68 -18.10 -23.49
C THR A 100 4.16 -17.95 -23.19
N ALA A 101 4.81 -19.07 -22.86
CA ALA A 101 6.27 -19.14 -22.78
C ALA A 101 6.85 -19.20 -24.21
N LEU A 102 7.74 -18.28 -24.56
CA LEU A 102 8.31 -18.12 -25.91
C LEU A 102 9.79 -18.50 -25.96
N LYS A 103 10.21 -19.11 -27.06
CA LYS A 103 11.60 -19.44 -27.40
C LYS A 103 11.94 -19.08 -28.84
N GLY A 104 13.20 -19.25 -29.22
CA GLY A 104 13.68 -19.08 -30.60
C GLY A 104 14.67 -17.92 -30.69
N SER A 105 14.47 -17.04 -31.67
CA SER A 105 15.20 -15.77 -31.77
C SER A 105 14.24 -14.59 -31.64
N PRO A 106 14.73 -13.37 -31.34
CA PRO A 106 13.91 -12.16 -31.33
C PRO A 106 13.02 -11.97 -32.57
N GLU A 107 13.50 -12.35 -33.74
CA GLU A 107 12.83 -12.24 -35.04
C GLU A 107 11.84 -13.38 -35.33
N SER A 108 11.97 -14.51 -34.63
CA SER A 108 11.20 -15.73 -34.88
C SER A 108 10.88 -16.45 -33.56
N LEU A 109 9.89 -15.90 -32.85
CA LEU A 109 9.41 -16.44 -31.58
C LEU A 109 8.41 -17.57 -31.81
N THR A 110 8.58 -18.67 -31.06
CA THR A 110 7.67 -19.82 -31.07
C THR A 110 7.25 -20.20 -29.66
N SER A 111 6.05 -20.78 -29.51
CA SER A 111 5.52 -21.15 -28.20
C SER A 111 6.10 -22.47 -27.69
N ILE A 112 6.58 -22.47 -26.44
CA ILE A 112 6.89 -23.68 -25.67
C ILE A 112 5.59 -24.26 -25.10
N ALA A 113 4.82 -23.42 -24.40
CA ALA A 113 3.61 -23.79 -23.70
C ALA A 113 2.70 -22.56 -23.54
N VAL A 114 1.39 -22.81 -23.47
CA VAL A 114 0.36 -21.77 -23.34
C VAL A 114 -0.59 -22.17 -22.20
N THR A 115 -0.81 -21.28 -21.23
CA THR A 115 -1.76 -21.50 -20.14
C THR A 115 -2.74 -20.35 -20.07
N LYS A 116 -4.04 -20.66 -20.10
CA LYS A 116 -5.13 -19.70 -19.93
C LYS A 116 -5.66 -19.77 -18.51
N ILE A 117 -5.89 -18.61 -17.89
CA ILE A 117 -6.44 -18.52 -16.55
C ILE A 117 -7.54 -17.46 -16.50
N LYS A 118 -8.75 -17.87 -16.06
CA LYS A 118 -9.87 -16.97 -15.81
C LYS A 118 -9.83 -16.53 -14.34
N ILE A 119 -10.08 -15.25 -14.09
CA ILE A 119 -10.09 -14.66 -12.76
C ILE A 119 -11.11 -13.52 -12.71
N GLN A 120 -11.74 -13.32 -11.55
CA GLN A 120 -12.63 -12.19 -11.27
C GLN A 120 -11.91 -11.24 -10.32
N THR A 121 -11.91 -9.94 -10.63
CA THR A 121 -11.42 -8.92 -9.68
C THR A 121 -12.44 -8.63 -8.60
N GLU A 122 -11.89 -8.27 -7.45
CA GLU A 122 -12.64 -8.05 -6.23
C GLU A 122 -13.46 -6.76 -6.36
N LYS A 123 -14.65 -6.72 -5.77
CA LYS A 123 -15.44 -5.48 -5.71
C LYS A 123 -14.75 -4.46 -4.81
N VAL A 124 -14.92 -3.17 -5.11
CA VAL A 124 -14.48 -2.09 -4.21
C VAL A 124 -15.21 -2.21 -2.88
N GLU A 125 -16.54 -2.30 -2.96
CA GLU A 125 -17.40 -2.44 -1.80
C GLU A 125 -17.78 -3.91 -1.55
N ASN A 126 -17.81 -4.28 -0.28
CA ASN A 126 -18.21 -5.58 0.27
C ASN A 126 -18.99 -5.33 1.57
N GLU A 127 -19.62 -6.38 2.10
CA GLU A 127 -20.42 -6.33 3.32
C GLU A 127 -19.62 -5.85 4.52
N VAL A 128 -18.40 -6.38 4.74
CA VAL A 128 -17.61 -6.09 5.96
C VAL A 128 -16.41 -5.18 5.71
N HIS A 129 -15.55 -5.53 4.73
CA HIS A 129 -14.28 -4.82 4.49
C HIS A 129 -14.27 -4.06 3.17
N ASN A 130 -14.22 -2.74 3.28
CA ASN A 130 -14.14 -1.81 2.16
C ASN A 130 -12.78 -1.10 2.20
N ILE A 131 -11.88 -1.43 1.26
CA ILE A 131 -10.48 -1.01 1.30
C ILE A 131 -10.19 -0.07 0.13
N PHE A 132 -9.75 1.13 0.45
CA PHE A 132 -9.48 2.20 -0.51
C PHE A 132 -8.02 2.61 -0.41
N PHE A 133 -7.22 2.14 -1.36
CA PHE A 133 -5.88 2.67 -1.58
C PHE A 133 -5.96 3.82 -2.57
N ASN A 134 -5.35 4.95 -2.24
CA ASN A 134 -5.10 5.95 -3.26
C ASN A 134 -3.98 5.47 -4.22
N ARG A 135 -3.78 6.15 -5.35
CA ARG A 135 -2.52 6.01 -6.09
C ARG A 135 -1.42 6.74 -5.35
N GLY A 136 -1.75 7.97 -4.91
CA GLY A 136 -1.00 8.76 -3.96
C GLY A 136 0.43 9.09 -4.37
N ILE A 137 0.86 8.89 -5.62
CA ILE A 137 2.22 9.21 -6.04
C ILE A 137 2.14 9.73 -7.49
N SER A 138 2.33 11.04 -7.68
CA SER A 138 2.44 11.64 -9.01
C SER A 138 3.72 11.24 -9.73
N ALA A 139 4.75 10.79 -8.99
CA ALA A 139 6.02 10.33 -9.54
C ALA A 139 5.87 8.95 -10.22
N SER A 140 5.12 8.88 -11.32
CA SER A 140 4.94 7.65 -12.09
C SER A 140 4.88 7.92 -13.59
N GLN A 141 5.36 6.96 -14.38
CA GLN A 141 5.26 7.00 -15.84
C GLN A 141 3.82 7.22 -16.33
N GLU A 142 2.85 6.57 -15.69
CA GLU A 142 1.45 6.68 -16.11
C GLU A 142 0.85 8.05 -15.79
N TYR A 143 1.25 8.68 -14.68
CA TYR A 143 0.86 10.05 -14.38
C TYR A 143 1.39 11.00 -15.46
N VAL A 144 2.67 10.90 -15.81
CA VAL A 144 3.29 11.77 -16.81
C VAL A 144 2.68 11.53 -18.19
N ARG A 145 2.33 10.30 -18.56
CA ARG A 145 1.61 10.02 -19.83
C ARG A 145 0.23 10.70 -19.89
N ARG A 146 -0.49 10.77 -18.77
CA ARG A 146 -1.85 11.31 -18.72
C ARG A 146 -1.89 12.83 -18.59
N PHE A 147 -0.99 13.38 -17.78
CA PHE A 147 -1.08 14.77 -17.30
C PHE A 147 0.19 15.58 -17.56
N GLY A 148 1.20 14.99 -18.20
CA GLY A 148 2.54 15.56 -18.30
C GLY A 148 3.23 15.68 -16.94
N ASP A 149 4.25 16.51 -16.86
CA ASP A 149 4.98 16.80 -15.61
C ASP A 149 4.26 17.87 -14.75
N THR A 150 2.93 17.96 -14.86
CA THR A 150 2.11 18.95 -14.15
C THR A 150 1.92 18.51 -12.70
N LYS A 151 2.33 19.35 -11.74
CA LYS A 151 2.16 19.05 -10.31
C LYS A 151 0.73 19.37 -9.84
N PRO A 152 0.12 18.52 -9.00
CA PRO A 152 -1.15 18.85 -8.36
C PRO A 152 -0.96 20.06 -7.43
N LYS A 153 -1.92 20.97 -7.42
CA LYS A 153 -1.91 22.20 -6.61
C LYS A 153 -2.96 22.13 -5.53
N VAL A 154 -2.70 22.76 -4.39
CA VAL A 154 -3.66 22.81 -3.25
C VAL A 154 -5.00 23.45 -3.65
N SER A 155 -5.01 24.31 -4.67
CA SER A 155 -6.19 24.95 -5.23
C SER A 155 -7.01 24.06 -6.17
N ASP A 156 -6.51 22.89 -6.55
CA ASP A 156 -7.19 22.03 -7.52
C ASP A 156 -8.49 21.48 -6.91
N SER A 157 -9.55 21.47 -7.71
CA SER A 157 -10.81 20.83 -7.33
C SER A 157 -10.59 19.33 -7.12
N PRO A 158 -11.21 18.70 -6.09
CA PRO A 158 -11.20 17.24 -5.95
C PRO A 158 -11.70 16.50 -7.20
N ASP A 159 -12.59 17.13 -7.98
CA ASP A 159 -13.15 16.57 -9.21
C ASP A 159 -12.24 16.79 -10.44
N SER A 160 -11.08 17.45 -10.27
CA SER A 160 -10.12 17.59 -11.36
C SER A 160 -9.62 16.21 -11.83
N PRO A 161 -9.33 16.02 -13.12
CA PRO A 161 -8.83 14.74 -13.63
C PRO A 161 -7.58 14.23 -12.91
N VAL A 162 -6.72 15.15 -12.46
CA VAL A 162 -5.49 14.85 -11.71
C VAL A 162 -5.82 14.32 -10.32
N LEU A 163 -6.64 15.03 -9.53
CA LEU A 163 -6.94 14.61 -8.16
C LEU A 163 -7.83 13.36 -8.12
N SER A 164 -8.83 13.23 -9.00
CA SER A 164 -9.63 12.00 -9.08
C SER A 164 -8.78 10.78 -9.46
N TRP A 165 -7.83 10.95 -10.39
CA TRP A 165 -6.88 9.86 -10.70
C TRP A 165 -5.98 9.52 -9.51
N LEU A 166 -5.44 10.51 -8.79
CA LEU A 166 -4.61 10.29 -7.61
C LEU A 166 -5.40 9.65 -6.46
N SER A 167 -6.67 10.03 -6.30
CA SER A 167 -7.59 9.49 -5.30
C SER A 167 -7.86 8.01 -5.48
N ARG A 168 -8.05 7.55 -6.73
CA ARG A 168 -8.43 6.16 -7.04
C ARG A 168 -9.66 5.69 -6.25
N GLY A 169 -10.65 6.56 -6.08
CA GLY A 169 -11.88 6.26 -5.35
C GLY A 169 -11.80 6.44 -3.83
N LEU A 170 -10.63 6.75 -3.25
CA LEU A 170 -10.52 6.95 -1.80
C LEU A 170 -11.32 8.17 -1.33
N TYR A 171 -11.08 9.33 -1.94
CA TYR A 171 -11.78 10.57 -1.61
C TYR A 171 -13.27 10.44 -1.91
N GLU A 172 -13.62 9.84 -3.05
CA GLU A 172 -15.00 9.64 -3.46
C GLU A 172 -15.76 8.76 -2.44
N ALA A 173 -15.13 7.68 -1.95
CA ALA A 173 -15.70 6.84 -0.91
C ALA A 173 -15.82 7.57 0.44
N LEU A 174 -14.85 8.43 0.79
CA LEU A 174 -14.90 9.26 1.99
C LEU A 174 -16.07 10.27 1.93
N VAL A 175 -16.24 10.91 0.76
CA VAL A 175 -17.36 11.83 0.52
C VAL A 175 -18.68 11.09 0.65
N LYS A 176 -18.80 9.93 0.00
CA LYS A 176 -20.00 9.07 0.07
C LYS A 176 -20.33 8.67 1.50
N PHE A 177 -19.34 8.23 2.27
CA PHE A 177 -19.52 7.80 3.66
C PHE A 177 -20.15 8.88 4.54
N VAL A 178 -19.74 10.14 4.34
CA VAL A 178 -20.32 11.29 5.06
C VAL A 178 -21.67 11.70 4.46
N SER A 179 -21.77 11.81 3.13
CA SER A 179 -22.98 12.33 2.47
C SER A 179 -24.19 11.44 2.61
N ASP A 180 -23.99 10.13 2.78
CA ASP A 180 -25.05 9.13 2.92
C ASP A 180 -25.62 9.04 4.34
N CYS A 181 -25.14 9.89 5.26
CA CYS A 181 -25.70 9.95 6.61
C CYS A 181 -27.11 10.57 6.60
N ILE A 182 -28.04 9.90 7.27
CA ILE A 182 -29.45 10.29 7.38
C ILE A 182 -29.65 11.18 8.62
N PRO A 183 -30.12 12.44 8.49
CA PRO A 183 -30.41 13.32 9.63
C PRO A 183 -31.35 12.69 10.65
N GLY A 184 -31.09 12.91 11.94
CA GLY A 184 -31.88 12.34 13.05
C GLY A 184 -31.75 10.82 13.26
N LYS A 185 -31.06 10.10 12.36
CA LYS A 185 -30.82 8.66 12.44
C LYS A 185 -29.32 8.35 12.58
N ASP A 186 -28.50 8.98 11.76
CA ASP A 186 -27.07 8.76 11.73
C ASP A 186 -26.33 9.87 12.48
N THR A 187 -25.21 9.47 13.09
CA THR A 187 -24.32 10.34 13.86
C THR A 187 -22.88 9.97 13.53
N LEU A 188 -22.00 10.96 13.42
CA LEU A 188 -20.56 10.76 13.18
C LEU A 188 -19.70 11.25 14.35
N ARG A 189 -18.68 10.46 14.67
CA ARG A 189 -17.65 10.77 15.67
C ARG A 189 -16.27 10.67 15.03
N ILE A 190 -15.61 11.81 14.86
CA ILE A 190 -14.38 11.94 14.08
C ILE A 190 -13.20 12.16 15.01
N CYS A 191 -12.08 11.49 14.74
CA CYS A 191 -10.76 11.80 15.28
C CYS A 191 -9.80 12.09 14.13
N ALA A 192 -9.15 13.25 14.15
CA ALA A 192 -8.34 13.73 13.05
C ALA A 192 -7.02 14.37 13.49
N TYR A 193 -5.90 13.85 12.98
CA TYR A 193 -4.60 14.49 13.12
C TYR A 193 -4.47 15.73 12.24
N GLU A 194 -4.34 15.56 10.93
CA GLU A 194 -4.46 16.66 9.96
C GLU A 194 -5.92 16.74 9.50
N PHE A 195 -6.55 17.90 9.74
CA PHE A 195 -7.97 18.17 9.47
C PHE A 195 -8.12 19.54 8.80
N HIS A 196 -7.48 19.69 7.65
CA HIS A 196 -7.37 20.98 6.96
C HIS A 196 -7.49 20.85 5.44
N TYR A 197 -8.17 19.80 4.94
CA TYR A 197 -8.61 19.75 3.55
C TYR A 197 -9.97 20.43 3.40
N LYS A 198 -9.96 21.69 2.97
CA LYS A 198 -11.15 22.57 2.92
C LYS A 198 -12.38 21.96 2.25
N PRO A 199 -12.30 21.29 1.08
CA PRO A 199 -13.48 20.66 0.47
C PRO A 199 -14.15 19.60 1.37
N PHE A 200 -13.35 18.82 2.11
CA PHE A 200 -13.90 17.85 3.06
C PHE A 200 -14.53 18.52 4.28
N LEU A 201 -13.90 19.57 4.84
CA LEU A 201 -14.49 20.31 5.96
C LEU A 201 -15.81 21.01 5.56
N GLN A 202 -15.89 21.54 4.33
CA GLN A 202 -17.13 22.09 3.77
C GLN A 202 -18.22 21.01 3.62
N LEU A 203 -17.87 19.78 3.20
CA LEU A 203 -18.80 18.66 3.18
C LEU A 203 -19.33 18.32 4.58
N ILE A 204 -18.46 18.30 5.59
CA ILE A 204 -18.85 18.06 6.99
C ILE A 204 -19.83 19.14 7.44
N LYS A 205 -19.51 20.42 7.20
CA LYS A 205 -20.41 21.54 7.55
C LYS A 205 -21.77 21.40 6.87
N LYS A 206 -21.80 21.11 5.57
CA LYS A 206 -23.04 20.87 4.81
C LYS A 206 -23.86 19.72 5.38
N THR A 207 -23.20 18.68 5.90
CA THR A 207 -23.86 17.50 6.46
C THR A 207 -24.45 17.79 7.85
N ILE A 208 -23.73 18.57 8.66
CA ILE A 208 -24.26 19.13 9.93
C ILE A 208 -25.49 20.00 9.66
N ASP A 209 -25.44 20.87 8.65
CA ASP A 209 -26.55 21.77 8.31
C ASP A 209 -27.81 21.04 7.85
N LYS A 210 -27.67 19.80 7.39
CA LYS A 210 -28.81 18.91 7.09
C LYS A 210 -29.43 18.27 8.34
N GLY A 211 -28.80 18.38 9.51
CA GLY A 211 -29.28 17.82 10.77
C GLY A 211 -28.63 16.48 11.18
N VAL A 212 -27.49 16.11 10.61
CA VAL A 212 -26.67 14.98 11.10
C VAL A 212 -25.85 15.46 12.30
N ASP A 213 -25.87 14.72 13.41
CA ASP A 213 -25.01 15.00 14.56
C ASP A 213 -23.57 14.59 14.24
N ILE A 214 -22.65 15.56 14.19
CA ILE A 214 -21.22 15.33 13.99
C ILE A 214 -20.43 16.03 15.09
N LYS A 215 -19.50 15.29 15.71
CA LYS A 215 -18.49 15.82 16.64
C LYS A 215 -17.10 15.39 16.21
N ILE A 216 -16.15 16.32 16.28
CA ILE A 216 -14.78 16.14 15.78
C ILE A 216 -13.77 16.38 16.89
N LEU A 217 -12.87 15.44 17.13
CA LEU A 217 -11.65 15.64 17.89
C LEU A 217 -10.51 15.93 16.92
N TYR A 218 -9.75 17.00 17.15
CA TYR A 218 -8.60 17.33 16.30
C TYR A 218 -7.33 17.57 17.12
N ASP A 219 -6.17 17.27 16.53
CA ASP A 219 -4.88 17.52 17.18
C ASP A 219 -4.58 19.02 17.25
N GLU A 220 -4.37 19.53 18.47
CA GLU A 220 -3.89 20.88 18.76
C GLU A 220 -2.74 20.87 19.78
N ARG A 221 -2.05 19.73 19.92
CA ARG A 221 -0.92 19.57 20.86
C ARG A 221 0.31 20.36 20.40
N LYS A 222 0.48 20.54 19.08
CA LYS A 222 1.61 21.22 18.42
C LYS A 222 1.13 22.20 17.35
N THR A 223 2.01 23.12 16.95
CA THR A 223 1.73 24.11 15.89
C THR A 223 1.38 23.46 14.55
N SER A 224 2.11 22.41 14.16
CA SER A 224 1.78 21.57 13.02
C SER A 224 1.25 20.21 13.50
N PRO A 225 0.03 19.80 13.13
CA PRO A 225 -0.93 20.49 12.24
C PRO A 225 -1.89 21.46 12.93
N GLY A 226 -1.80 21.65 14.26
CA GLY A 226 -2.83 22.33 15.06
C GLY A 226 -3.24 23.73 14.60
N ASP A 227 -2.31 24.57 14.14
CA ASP A 227 -2.63 25.92 13.67
C ASP A 227 -3.41 25.90 12.35
N LYS A 228 -3.03 25.03 11.40
CA LYS A 228 -3.76 24.84 10.14
C LYS A 228 -5.14 24.24 10.36
N ASN A 229 -5.26 23.32 11.31
CA ASN A 229 -6.54 22.75 11.70
C ASN A 229 -7.47 23.87 12.21
N LYS A 230 -7.02 24.68 13.18
CA LYS A 230 -7.80 25.80 13.72
C LYS A 230 -8.25 26.78 12.64
N GLU A 231 -7.31 27.21 11.80
CA GLU A 231 -7.58 28.15 10.71
C GLU A 231 -8.68 27.63 9.80
N THR A 232 -8.52 26.40 9.28
CA THR A 232 -9.50 25.83 8.34
C THR A 232 -10.85 25.50 9.01
N ILE A 233 -10.84 25.07 10.27
CA ILE A 233 -12.06 24.85 11.08
C ILE A 233 -12.84 26.16 11.23
N ALA A 234 -12.15 27.26 11.52
CA ALA A 234 -12.77 28.58 11.65
C ALA A 234 -13.34 29.06 10.30
N GLU A 235 -12.55 28.96 9.22
CA GLU A 235 -12.99 29.32 7.86
C GLU A 235 -14.23 28.54 7.40
N CYS A 236 -14.37 27.28 7.81
CA CYS A 236 -15.50 26.43 7.44
C CYS A 236 -16.68 26.52 8.42
N GLY A 237 -16.60 27.36 9.46
CA GLY A 237 -17.67 27.53 10.45
C GLY A 237 -17.92 26.27 11.30
N LEU A 238 -16.87 25.50 11.61
CA LEU A 238 -16.95 24.23 12.33
C LEU A 238 -16.60 24.31 13.82
N ALA A 239 -16.19 25.47 14.33
CA ALA A 239 -15.65 25.62 15.68
C ALA A 239 -16.55 25.02 16.79
N ALA A 240 -17.88 25.20 16.71
CA ALA A 240 -18.83 24.67 17.69
C ALA A 240 -18.99 23.12 17.70
N PHE A 241 -18.44 22.45 16.69
CA PHE A 241 -18.52 21.00 16.50
C PHE A 241 -17.18 20.30 16.77
N CYS A 242 -16.11 21.06 16.96
CA CYS A 242 -14.75 20.59 17.14
C CYS A 242 -14.31 20.71 18.61
N ILE A 243 -13.62 19.69 19.10
CA ILE A 243 -13.00 19.64 20.43
C ILE A 243 -11.49 19.45 20.20
N PRO A 244 -10.64 20.39 20.65
CA PRO A 244 -9.20 20.26 20.51
C PRO A 244 -8.61 19.27 21.51
N ARG A 245 -7.64 18.48 21.06
CA ARG A 245 -6.74 17.72 21.92
C ARG A 245 -5.52 18.58 22.26
N LYS A 246 -5.36 18.96 23.53
CA LYS A 246 -4.32 19.90 24.00
C LYS A 246 -3.38 19.31 25.04
N ASN A 247 -3.87 18.40 25.89
CA ASN A 247 -3.05 17.73 26.89
C ASN A 247 -2.00 16.85 26.23
N GLY A 248 -0.77 16.85 26.77
CA GLY A 248 0.31 16.01 26.26
C GLY A 248 1.15 16.60 25.12
N LYS A 249 1.67 17.83 25.28
CA LYS A 249 2.38 18.57 24.22
C LYS A 249 3.63 17.89 23.62
N SER A 250 4.23 16.90 24.29
CA SER A 250 5.40 16.18 23.76
C SER A 250 5.05 15.20 22.63
N TYR A 251 3.81 14.72 22.59
CA TYR A 251 3.32 13.73 21.62
C TYR A 251 2.12 14.28 20.82
N ILE A 252 1.56 13.47 19.93
CA ILE A 252 0.54 13.90 18.95
C ILE A 252 -0.74 13.05 19.04
N SER A 253 -1.90 13.64 18.75
CA SER A 253 -3.15 12.90 18.58
C SER A 253 -3.26 12.41 17.14
N HIS A 254 -2.67 11.25 16.87
CA HIS A 254 -2.37 10.77 15.52
C HIS A 254 -3.43 9.80 14.97
N ASN A 255 -4.69 9.97 15.37
CA ASN A 255 -5.82 9.19 14.84
C ASN A 255 -6.41 9.78 13.55
N LYS A 256 -6.98 8.89 12.72
CA LYS A 256 -7.68 9.20 11.46
C LYS A 256 -8.86 8.27 11.30
N PHE A 257 -9.90 8.48 12.11
CA PHE A 257 -11.06 7.62 12.04
C PHE A 257 -12.38 8.39 12.14
N ILE A 258 -13.42 7.79 11.59
CA ILE A 258 -14.81 8.26 11.67
C ILE A 258 -15.67 7.06 12.06
N VAL A 259 -16.30 7.11 13.23
CA VAL A 259 -17.31 6.11 13.63
C VAL A 259 -18.67 6.59 13.17
N LYS A 260 -19.40 5.74 12.45
CA LYS A 260 -20.82 5.95 12.14
C LYS A 260 -21.67 5.18 13.14
N ILE A 261 -22.62 5.92 13.71
CA ILE A 261 -23.59 5.43 14.68
C ILE A 261 -24.95 5.61 14.03
N THR A 262 -25.76 4.55 14.00
CA THR A 262 -27.10 4.55 13.42
C THR A 262 -28.09 4.17 14.50
N ASN A 263 -29.11 5.01 14.75
CA ASN A 263 -30.10 4.82 15.82
C ASN A 263 -29.45 4.53 17.19
N GLY A 264 -28.36 5.25 17.51
CA GLY A 264 -27.64 5.12 18.78
C GLY A 264 -26.68 3.93 18.87
N LYS A 265 -26.53 3.10 17.83
CA LYS A 265 -25.61 1.96 17.80
C LYS A 265 -24.44 2.20 16.85
N PRO A 266 -23.17 2.09 17.27
CA PRO A 266 -22.03 2.07 16.35
C PRO A 266 -22.15 0.90 15.37
N VAL A 267 -22.10 1.18 14.07
CA VAL A 267 -22.30 0.16 13.01
C VAL A 267 -21.14 0.05 12.03
N SER A 268 -20.31 1.09 11.94
CA SER A 268 -19.12 1.04 11.08
C SER A 268 -18.07 2.06 11.51
N VAL A 269 -16.83 1.81 11.11
CA VAL A 269 -15.73 2.74 11.29
C VAL A 269 -14.89 2.85 10.04
N TRP A 270 -14.69 4.08 9.58
CA TRP A 270 -13.64 4.44 8.63
C TRP A 270 -12.35 4.65 9.40
N THR A 271 -11.27 3.94 9.07
CA THR A 271 -9.95 4.15 9.68
C THR A 271 -8.81 3.94 8.66
N GLY A 272 -7.55 4.06 9.09
CA GLY A 272 -6.36 3.82 8.28
C GLY A 272 -5.26 4.85 8.51
N GLY A 273 -4.36 4.96 7.54
CA GLY A 273 -3.24 5.91 7.58
C GLY A 273 -3.57 7.29 7.01
N THR A 274 -4.79 7.48 6.47
CA THR A 274 -5.15 8.61 5.63
C THR A 274 -5.56 9.85 6.43
N ASN A 275 -4.69 10.84 6.46
CA ASN A 275 -4.99 12.19 6.96
C ASN A 275 -6.12 12.86 6.15
N PHE A 276 -6.95 13.68 6.80
CA PHE A 276 -7.94 14.54 6.14
C PHE A 276 -7.28 15.84 5.63
N SER A 277 -6.22 15.64 4.83
CA SER A 277 -5.40 16.68 4.22
C SER A 277 -5.19 16.37 2.75
N MET A 278 -4.85 17.38 1.95
CA MET A 278 -4.56 17.19 0.53
C MET A 278 -3.41 16.19 0.30
N GLY A 279 -2.35 16.27 1.11
CA GLY A 279 -1.24 15.33 1.05
C GLY A 279 -1.66 13.91 1.45
N GLY A 280 -2.49 13.77 2.49
CA GLY A 280 -3.01 12.48 2.95
C GLY A 280 -3.81 11.74 1.89
N ILE A 281 -4.70 12.46 1.20
CA ILE A 281 -5.65 11.90 0.25
C ILE A 281 -5.02 11.69 -1.13
N PHE A 282 -4.18 12.61 -1.61
CA PHE A 282 -3.71 12.62 -3.00
C PHE A 282 -2.17 12.57 -3.17
N GLY A 283 -1.41 12.85 -2.12
CA GLY A 283 0.00 13.24 -2.25
C GLY A 283 1.04 12.13 -2.08
N HIS A 284 0.85 11.26 -1.08
CA HIS A 284 1.65 10.06 -0.80
C HIS A 284 0.75 8.81 -0.77
N SER A 285 1.32 7.61 -1.00
CA SER A 285 0.53 6.37 -0.98
C SER A 285 -0.02 6.09 0.41
N ASN A 286 -1.33 5.84 0.48
CA ASN A 286 -2.07 5.71 1.72
C ASN A 286 -3.28 4.78 1.56
N VAL A 287 -3.85 4.39 2.71
CA VAL A 287 -5.01 3.50 2.78
C VAL A 287 -6.05 4.04 3.73
N ALA A 288 -7.30 3.93 3.32
CA ALA A 288 -8.46 3.97 4.18
C ALA A 288 -9.18 2.62 4.13
N HIS A 289 -9.69 2.18 5.27
CA HIS A 289 -10.41 0.92 5.44
C HIS A 289 -11.68 1.22 6.23
N LEU A 290 -12.83 1.03 5.58
CA LEU A 290 -14.14 1.07 6.20
C LEU A 290 -14.53 -0.35 6.63
N PHE A 291 -14.69 -0.52 7.94
CA PHE A 291 -15.16 -1.74 8.58
C PHE A 291 -16.63 -1.59 8.92
N ASN A 292 -17.48 -2.44 8.35
CA ASN A 292 -18.88 -2.58 8.73
C ASN A 292 -19.01 -3.74 9.71
N ASP A 293 -18.54 -3.50 10.94
CA ASP A 293 -18.59 -4.47 12.03
C ASP A 293 -18.91 -3.71 13.33
N ASP A 294 -20.02 -4.08 13.95
CA ASP A 294 -20.55 -3.39 15.14
C ASP A 294 -19.59 -3.50 16.33
N LEU A 295 -18.86 -4.61 16.50
CA LEU A 295 -17.95 -4.82 17.62
C LEU A 295 -16.67 -3.97 17.48
N VAL A 296 -16.12 -3.92 16.27
CA VAL A 296 -15.00 -3.04 15.92
C VAL A 296 -15.45 -1.58 16.06
N ALA A 297 -16.58 -1.21 15.48
CA ALA A 297 -17.12 0.15 15.57
C ALA A 297 -17.37 0.58 17.02
N GLN A 298 -17.90 -0.31 17.87
CA GLN A 298 -18.12 -0.05 19.29
C GLN A 298 -16.81 0.27 20.01
N LYS A 299 -15.73 -0.51 19.81
CA LYS A 299 -14.43 -0.23 20.41
C LYS A 299 -13.87 1.13 20.00
N PHE A 300 -13.98 1.50 18.73
CA PHE A 300 -13.58 2.83 18.27
C PHE A 300 -14.44 3.94 18.86
N PHE A 301 -15.74 3.70 19.06
CA PHE A 301 -16.62 4.65 19.73
C PHE A 301 -16.27 4.83 21.21
N ASP A 302 -16.00 3.75 21.94
CA ASP A 302 -15.54 3.79 23.33
C ASP A 302 -14.22 4.57 23.45
N TYR A 303 -13.31 4.32 22.51
CA TYR A 303 -12.04 5.04 22.45
C TYR A 303 -12.24 6.53 22.13
N TRP A 304 -13.12 6.88 21.18
CA TRP A 304 -13.50 8.27 20.92
C TRP A 304 -14.06 8.95 22.18
N ASN A 305 -14.93 8.27 22.92
CA ASN A 305 -15.52 8.78 24.16
C ASN A 305 -14.46 9.02 25.24
N ALA A 306 -13.46 8.14 25.35
CA ALA A 306 -12.33 8.33 26.26
C ALA A 306 -11.44 9.51 25.84
N LEU A 307 -11.27 9.73 24.54
CA LEU A 307 -10.44 10.81 24.00
C LEU A 307 -11.10 12.19 24.13
N GLN A 308 -12.44 12.28 24.08
CA GLN A 308 -13.14 13.57 24.01
C GLN A 308 -12.94 14.46 25.24
N ILE A 309 -12.70 13.86 26.41
CA ILE A 309 -12.47 14.60 27.67
C ILE A 309 -11.03 15.13 27.80
N ASP A 310 -10.22 14.97 26.75
CA ASP A 310 -8.80 15.30 26.68
C ASP A 310 -8.00 14.83 27.91
N PRO A 311 -8.00 13.53 28.23
CA PRO A 311 -7.34 13.02 29.44
C PRO A 311 -5.82 13.22 29.44
N THR A 312 -5.21 13.12 30.63
CA THR A 312 -3.74 13.04 30.76
C THR A 312 -3.20 11.74 30.15
N SER A 313 -1.90 11.72 29.82
CA SER A 313 -1.23 10.53 29.24
C SER A 313 -1.44 9.27 30.08
N ALA A 314 -1.27 9.38 31.41
CA ALA A 314 -1.40 8.25 32.32
C ALA A 314 -2.84 7.71 32.37
N ALA A 315 -3.84 8.60 32.37
CA ALA A 315 -5.25 8.21 32.38
C ALA A 315 -5.64 7.52 31.08
N ILE A 316 -5.29 8.09 29.92
CA ILE A 316 -5.66 7.49 28.63
C ILE A 316 -4.99 6.13 28.40
N LYS A 317 -3.73 5.94 28.84
CA LYS A 317 -3.05 4.64 28.72
C LYS A 317 -3.83 3.51 29.42
N THR A 318 -4.35 3.80 30.61
CA THR A 318 -5.13 2.84 31.38
C THR A 318 -6.44 2.48 30.67
N VAL A 319 -7.16 3.50 30.19
CA VAL A 319 -8.44 3.30 29.48
C VAL A 319 -8.24 2.59 28.14
N THR A 320 -7.20 2.97 27.38
CA THR A 320 -6.82 2.34 26.11
C THR A 320 -6.58 0.84 26.26
N GLU A 321 -5.86 0.41 27.30
CA GLU A 321 -5.58 -1.01 27.57
C GLU A 321 -6.84 -1.78 27.97
N GLN A 322 -7.80 -1.13 28.63
CA GLN A 322 -9.09 -1.74 28.98
C GLN A 322 -9.99 -1.92 27.75
N ILE A 323 -10.06 -0.92 26.88
CA ILE A 323 -10.88 -0.98 25.64
C ILE A 323 -10.30 -1.97 24.63
N SER A 324 -8.97 -2.04 24.53
CA SER A 324 -8.26 -2.81 23.51
C SER A 324 -7.17 -3.72 24.11
N PRO A 325 -7.54 -4.74 24.90
CA PRO A 325 -6.55 -5.66 25.47
C PRO A 325 -5.72 -6.33 24.37
N LEU A 326 -4.43 -6.54 24.63
CA LEU A 326 -3.57 -7.24 23.69
C LEU A 326 -4.06 -8.67 23.52
N PRO A 327 -4.25 -9.14 22.28
CA PRO A 327 -4.66 -10.50 22.05
C PRO A 327 -3.45 -11.45 22.10
N ASP A 328 -3.71 -12.75 22.26
CA ASP A 328 -2.70 -13.79 22.08
C ASP A 328 -2.29 -13.94 20.59
N ILE A 329 -1.07 -14.40 20.32
CA ILE A 329 -0.54 -14.65 18.98
C ILE A 329 -1.37 -15.68 18.20
N SER A 330 -2.07 -16.58 18.90
CA SER A 330 -3.01 -17.53 18.30
C SER A 330 -4.26 -16.86 17.74
N LEU A 331 -4.62 -15.66 18.22
CA LEU A 331 -5.80 -14.89 17.84
C LEU A 331 -7.05 -15.76 17.68
N ASN A 332 -7.72 -16.04 18.81
CA ASN A 332 -8.98 -16.81 18.79
C ASN A 332 -10.10 -16.11 18.00
N ASN A 333 -10.11 -14.77 18.02
CA ASN A 333 -10.96 -13.96 17.16
C ASN A 333 -10.28 -13.67 15.83
N THR A 334 -11.05 -13.69 14.74
CA THR A 334 -10.53 -13.37 13.40
C THR A 334 -10.09 -11.92 13.31
N GLU A 335 -10.69 -11.00 14.06
CA GLU A 335 -10.41 -9.57 13.99
C GLU A 335 -10.37 -8.90 15.37
N THR A 336 -9.46 -7.94 15.54
CA THR A 336 -9.39 -7.10 16.75
C THR A 336 -8.68 -5.79 16.47
N CYS A 337 -8.80 -4.84 17.40
CA CYS A 337 -8.16 -3.54 17.35
C CYS A 337 -7.18 -3.38 18.51
N ILE A 338 -6.13 -2.62 18.26
CA ILE A 338 -5.16 -2.18 19.25
C ILE A 338 -5.10 -0.65 19.18
N PHE A 339 -5.40 0.00 20.29
CA PHE A 339 -5.26 1.43 20.43
C PHE A 339 -4.01 1.78 21.23
N SER A 340 -3.54 3.01 21.01
CA SER A 340 -2.41 3.64 21.69
C SER A 340 -2.82 5.03 22.17
N PRO A 341 -2.16 5.62 23.18
CA PRO A 341 -0.94 5.15 23.83
C PRO A 341 -1.18 4.04 24.86
N ARG A 342 -0.15 3.25 25.13
CA ARG A 342 -0.11 2.18 26.14
C ARG A 342 0.97 2.44 27.18
N LYS A 343 0.97 1.69 28.29
CA LYS A 343 1.94 1.87 29.38
C LYS A 343 3.36 1.49 28.97
N ASN A 344 3.51 0.50 28.09
CA ASN A 344 4.78 -0.05 27.65
C ASN A 344 4.73 -0.44 26.15
N SER A 345 5.83 -0.99 25.64
CA SER A 345 5.99 -1.39 24.24
C SER A 345 5.42 -2.78 23.91
N ASP A 346 4.56 -3.37 24.74
CA ASP A 346 4.09 -4.75 24.54
C ASP A 346 3.32 -4.93 23.23
N ALA A 347 2.62 -3.90 22.74
CA ALA A 347 1.99 -3.96 21.41
C ALA A 347 3.02 -4.05 20.27
N LEU A 348 4.14 -3.33 20.39
CA LEU A 348 5.23 -3.39 19.41
C LEU A 348 5.88 -4.78 19.40
N HIS A 349 6.12 -5.36 20.57
CA HIS A 349 6.61 -6.73 20.70
C HIS A 349 5.60 -7.76 20.19
N LEU A 350 4.28 -7.55 20.39
CA LEU A 350 3.27 -8.40 19.78
C LEU A 350 3.35 -8.37 18.25
N TYR A 351 3.53 -7.19 17.63
CA TYR A 351 3.75 -7.10 16.19
C TYR A 351 5.04 -7.80 15.75
N GLN A 352 6.11 -7.70 16.53
CA GLN A 352 7.34 -8.45 16.31
C GLN A 352 7.09 -9.97 16.32
N LEU A 353 6.33 -10.48 17.30
CA LEU A 353 5.97 -11.89 17.40
C LEU A 353 5.16 -12.36 16.19
N PHE A 354 4.20 -11.57 15.72
CA PHE A 354 3.48 -11.89 14.47
C PHE A 354 4.43 -11.96 13.27
N ALA A 355 5.36 -11.02 13.15
CA ALA A 355 6.32 -11.02 12.05
C ALA A 355 7.27 -12.23 12.10
N LEU A 356 7.73 -12.63 13.30
CA LEU A 356 8.53 -13.85 13.51
C LEU A 356 7.73 -15.14 13.25
N SER A 357 6.40 -15.09 13.38
CA SER A 357 5.54 -16.26 13.14
C SER A 357 5.43 -16.64 11.65
N ALA A 358 5.77 -15.72 10.73
CA ALA A 358 5.73 -15.94 9.30
C ALA A 358 6.57 -17.15 8.89
N LYS A 359 6.02 -18.03 8.05
CA LYS A 359 6.71 -19.24 7.56
C LYS A 359 7.12 -19.15 6.11
N LYS A 360 6.31 -18.51 5.28
CA LYS A 360 6.50 -18.44 3.82
C LYS A 360 6.79 -17.03 3.35
N GLY A 361 6.06 -16.03 3.84
CA GLY A 361 6.20 -14.67 3.34
C GLY A 361 5.86 -13.63 4.40
N LEU A 362 6.78 -12.71 4.65
CA LEU A 362 6.56 -11.51 5.43
C LEU A 362 6.66 -10.28 4.53
N PHE A 363 5.70 -9.36 4.62
CA PHE A 363 5.68 -8.12 3.84
C PHE A 363 5.38 -6.96 4.76
N MET A 364 6.26 -5.95 4.80
CA MET A 364 6.10 -4.81 5.71
C MET A 364 6.45 -3.48 5.06
N THR A 365 5.69 -2.44 5.42
CA THR A 365 5.98 -1.06 5.04
C THR A 365 6.55 -0.25 6.21
N PHE A 366 7.48 0.66 5.91
CA PHE A 366 8.18 1.48 6.91
C PHE A 366 8.25 2.95 6.47
N ALA A 367 7.31 3.77 6.93
CA ALA A 367 7.20 5.18 6.54
C ALA A 367 8.26 6.10 7.21
N PHE A 368 8.87 5.68 8.32
CA PHE A 368 9.82 6.47 9.11
C PHE A 368 11.04 5.67 9.55
N GLY A 369 11.56 4.81 8.66
CA GLY A 369 12.65 3.88 8.96
C GLY A 369 12.18 2.58 9.62
N MET A 370 13.08 1.60 9.69
CA MET A 370 12.83 0.30 10.30
C MET A 370 13.28 0.33 11.76
N ASN A 371 12.36 0.11 12.70
CA ASN A 371 12.70 0.02 14.13
C ASN A 371 13.56 -1.23 14.43
N GLU A 372 14.43 -1.14 15.43
CA GLU A 372 15.35 -2.21 15.88
C GLU A 372 14.66 -3.58 16.04
N VAL A 373 13.46 -3.62 16.62
CA VAL A 373 12.76 -4.90 16.82
C VAL A 373 12.49 -5.61 15.50
N PHE A 374 12.26 -4.85 14.42
CA PHE A 374 12.04 -5.39 13.08
C PHE A 374 13.35 -5.60 12.32
N LYS A 375 14.40 -4.81 12.55
CA LYS A 375 15.74 -5.18 12.05
C LYS A 375 16.14 -6.57 12.56
N ASN A 376 15.88 -6.85 13.83
CA ASN A 376 16.05 -8.19 14.41
C ASN A 376 15.16 -9.25 13.72
N VAL A 377 13.89 -8.94 13.40
CA VAL A 377 13.02 -9.86 12.63
C VAL A 377 13.64 -10.20 11.28
N TYR A 378 14.10 -9.20 10.53
CA TYR A 378 14.69 -9.42 9.21
C TYR A 378 16.06 -10.14 9.29
N ASN A 379 16.70 -10.11 10.45
CA ASN A 379 17.92 -10.85 10.72
C ASN A 379 17.68 -12.31 11.13
N THR A 380 16.61 -12.60 11.88
CA THR A 380 16.41 -13.87 12.61
C THR A 380 15.21 -14.69 12.20
N SER A 381 14.25 -14.11 11.46
CA SER A 381 13.06 -14.81 11.01
C SER A 381 13.41 -16.03 10.14
N LEU A 382 12.56 -17.05 10.21
CA LEU A 382 12.67 -18.28 9.42
C LEU A 382 11.77 -18.27 8.18
N ALA A 383 11.12 -17.14 7.86
CA ALA A 383 10.29 -17.04 6.67
C ALA A 383 11.12 -17.15 5.39
N ASP A 384 10.65 -17.97 4.43
CA ASP A 384 11.32 -18.19 3.13
C ASP A 384 11.58 -16.88 2.36
N LEU A 385 10.72 -15.88 2.53
CA LEU A 385 10.82 -14.55 1.90
C LEU A 385 10.37 -13.44 2.83
N ARG A 386 11.11 -12.33 2.82
CA ARG A 386 10.80 -11.13 3.61
C ARG A 386 10.96 -9.87 2.77
N PHE A 387 9.84 -9.22 2.48
CA PHE A 387 9.80 -7.98 1.71
C PHE A 387 9.67 -6.77 2.61
N SER A 388 10.63 -5.85 2.50
CA SER A 388 10.62 -4.56 3.17
C SER A 388 10.44 -3.43 2.15
N LEU A 389 9.45 -2.57 2.38
CA LEU A 389 9.24 -1.35 1.59
C LEU A 389 9.40 -0.13 2.49
N LEU A 390 10.47 0.64 2.26
CA LEU A 390 10.79 1.82 3.07
C LEU A 390 10.51 3.11 2.30
N GLU A 391 10.02 4.13 3.00
CA GLU A 391 9.97 5.50 2.48
C GLU A 391 11.39 6.07 2.26
N LYS A 392 12.27 5.87 3.25
CA LYS A 392 13.67 6.26 3.26
C LYS A 392 14.49 5.16 3.92
N LYS A 393 15.78 5.10 3.58
CA LYS A 393 16.69 4.07 4.10
C LYS A 393 16.78 4.06 5.63
N THR A 394 16.75 5.25 6.25
CA THR A 394 16.86 5.41 7.71
C THR A 394 15.66 6.14 8.29
N ARG A 395 15.54 6.10 9.62
CA ARG A 395 14.73 7.08 10.36
C ARG A 395 15.23 8.52 10.14
N PRO A 396 14.47 9.55 10.57
CA PRO A 396 14.88 10.94 10.42
C PRO A 396 16.16 11.27 11.19
N LEU A 397 17.31 11.10 10.53
CA LEU A 397 18.64 11.37 11.05
C LEU A 397 19.31 12.49 10.26
N LYS A 398 20.19 13.23 10.95
CA LYS A 398 20.98 14.30 10.34
C LYS A 398 21.80 13.73 9.18
N GLU A 399 21.76 14.41 8.03
CA GLU A 399 22.53 14.00 6.86
C GLU A 399 24.03 14.02 7.16
N GLY A 400 24.72 12.94 6.75
CA GLY A 400 26.17 12.77 6.96
C GLY A 400 26.60 12.41 8.40
N SER A 401 25.69 12.30 9.38
CA SER A 401 26.06 11.89 10.74
C SER A 401 26.52 10.43 10.78
N ASP A 402 27.36 10.10 11.75
CA ASP A 402 27.86 8.73 11.92
C ASP A 402 26.74 7.75 12.29
N GLU A 403 25.77 8.20 13.09
CA GLU A 403 24.54 7.46 13.40
C GLU A 403 23.76 7.09 12.12
N ARG A 404 23.67 8.03 11.17
CA ARG A 404 22.99 7.78 9.90
C ARG A 404 23.75 6.79 9.04
N LYS A 405 25.08 6.96 8.92
CA LYS A 405 25.91 6.02 8.16
C LYS A 405 25.83 4.61 8.74
N ALA A 406 25.85 4.48 10.07
CA ALA A 406 25.71 3.21 10.75
C ALA A 406 24.35 2.55 10.45
N GLU A 407 23.25 3.31 10.51
CA GLU A 407 21.92 2.77 10.18
C GLU A 407 21.80 2.43 8.68
N GLU A 408 22.43 3.21 7.79
CA GLU A 408 22.50 2.89 6.36
C GLU A 408 23.28 1.58 6.10
N GLU A 409 24.40 1.38 6.79
CA GLU A 409 25.19 0.15 6.69
C GLU A 409 24.43 -1.05 7.24
N GLU A 410 23.78 -0.92 8.38
CA GLU A 410 22.98 -1.99 8.98
C GLU A 410 21.84 -2.44 8.04
N ILE A 411 21.14 -1.49 7.42
CA ILE A 411 20.11 -1.81 6.42
C ILE A 411 20.72 -2.52 5.21
N ASP A 412 21.92 -2.15 4.76
CA ASP A 412 22.59 -2.87 3.67
C ASP A 412 22.98 -4.30 4.08
N GLN A 413 23.45 -4.51 5.31
CA GLN A 413 23.73 -5.86 5.82
C GLN A 413 22.48 -6.75 5.81
N LEU A 414 21.32 -6.21 6.17
CA LEU A 414 20.05 -6.94 6.08
C LEU A 414 19.71 -7.29 4.63
N ARG A 415 20.02 -6.42 3.66
CA ARG A 415 19.75 -6.63 2.23
C ARG A 415 20.63 -7.70 1.59
N PHE A 416 21.80 -7.97 2.13
CA PHE A 416 22.69 -9.00 1.60
C PHE A 416 22.18 -10.43 1.86
N LYS A 417 21.22 -10.60 2.77
CA LYS A 417 20.56 -11.88 3.00
C LYS A 417 19.64 -12.23 1.82
N PRO A 418 19.77 -13.41 1.18
CA PRO A 418 19.03 -13.75 -0.04
C PRO A 418 17.51 -13.83 0.15
N GLU A 419 17.04 -14.10 1.36
CA GLU A 419 15.61 -14.15 1.70
C GLU A 419 15.00 -12.76 1.94
N ASN A 420 15.84 -11.73 2.12
CA ASN A 420 15.44 -10.35 2.34
C ASN A 420 15.40 -9.57 1.02
N ILE A 421 14.27 -8.93 0.74
CA ILE A 421 14.05 -8.17 -0.49
C ILE A 421 13.56 -6.77 -0.13
N PHE A 422 14.35 -5.77 -0.46
CA PHE A 422 14.10 -4.39 -0.08
C PHE A 422 13.76 -3.53 -1.30
N ALA A 423 12.93 -2.52 -1.08
CA ALA A 423 12.77 -1.37 -1.96
C ALA A 423 12.68 -0.10 -1.11
N ILE A 424 13.34 0.96 -1.57
CA ILE A 424 13.36 2.26 -0.90
C ILE A 424 12.72 3.31 -1.82
N GLY A 425 11.91 4.20 -1.25
CA GLY A 425 11.23 5.28 -1.94
C GLY A 425 12.19 6.14 -2.77
N ASP A 426 11.95 6.16 -4.08
CA ASP A 426 12.72 6.96 -5.04
C ASP A 426 11.88 7.24 -6.30
N LEU A 427 12.39 8.10 -7.19
CA LEU A 427 11.81 8.49 -8.48
C LEU A 427 12.85 8.61 -9.60
N ILE A 428 12.40 8.65 -10.86
CA ILE A 428 13.27 8.89 -12.02
C ILE A 428 13.61 10.39 -12.14
N LYS A 429 14.74 10.81 -11.55
CA LYS A 429 15.10 12.23 -11.35
C LYS A 429 15.74 12.94 -12.56
N LYS A 430 16.63 12.26 -13.28
CA LYS A 430 17.73 12.94 -14.02
C LYS A 430 17.59 12.99 -15.54
N THR A 431 16.91 12.05 -16.18
CA THR A 431 16.90 12.00 -17.66
C THR A 431 15.77 11.14 -18.22
N ASN A 432 15.36 11.44 -19.46
CA ASN A 432 14.47 10.59 -20.25
C ASN A 432 15.24 9.51 -21.05
N GLN A 433 16.58 9.49 -20.91
CA GLN A 433 17.47 8.67 -21.74
C GLN A 433 17.72 7.27 -21.16
N ILE A 434 17.29 6.99 -19.93
CA ILE A 434 17.35 5.64 -19.38
C ILE A 434 16.26 4.82 -20.09
N ASP A 435 16.62 4.07 -21.13
CA ASP A 435 15.72 3.17 -21.88
C ASP A 435 14.39 3.80 -22.33
N GLY A 436 14.37 5.11 -22.62
CA GLY A 436 13.16 5.84 -23.00
C GLY A 436 12.15 6.06 -21.86
N TRP A 437 12.53 5.86 -20.60
CA TRP A 437 11.66 6.19 -19.46
C TRP A 437 11.48 7.71 -19.36
N VAL A 438 10.33 8.18 -18.89
CA VAL A 438 10.10 9.61 -18.70
C VAL A 438 10.55 10.05 -17.31
N ARG A 439 11.06 11.28 -17.21
CA ARG A 439 11.37 11.93 -15.94
C ARG A 439 10.09 12.08 -15.12
N GLU A 440 10.23 11.93 -13.81
CA GLU A 440 9.14 12.01 -12.85
C GLU A 440 9.37 13.20 -11.91
N SER A 441 8.27 13.72 -11.36
CA SER A 441 8.29 14.76 -10.33
C SER A 441 7.42 14.37 -9.13
N LEU A 442 7.90 14.77 -7.95
CA LEU A 442 7.10 14.72 -6.73
C LEU A 442 5.90 15.66 -6.81
N SER A 443 4.84 15.28 -6.10
CA SER A 443 3.61 16.06 -5.97
C SER A 443 3.84 17.37 -5.21
N ASN A 444 4.86 17.41 -4.34
CA ASN A 444 5.15 18.47 -3.38
C ASN A 444 4.00 18.74 -2.38
N LEU A 445 3.00 17.86 -2.30
CA LEU A 445 1.91 17.96 -1.34
C LEU A 445 2.33 17.52 0.08
N ASN A 446 3.43 16.76 0.19
CA ASN A 446 3.97 16.27 1.45
C ASN A 446 5.47 16.62 1.56
N LYS A 447 5.91 16.99 2.77
CA LYS A 447 7.33 17.33 3.04
C LYS A 447 8.10 16.16 3.66
N ASN A 448 7.51 15.49 4.66
CA ASN A 448 8.23 14.52 5.49
C ASN A 448 8.25 13.10 4.88
N VAL A 449 7.12 12.67 4.32
CA VAL A 449 6.93 11.37 3.65
C VAL A 449 6.37 11.63 2.25
N GLN A 450 7.16 11.30 1.23
CA GLN A 450 6.93 11.66 -0.17
C GLN A 450 6.34 10.50 -0.99
N TYR A 451 6.54 9.25 -0.59
CA TYR A 451 6.15 8.08 -1.38
C TYR A 451 5.27 7.10 -0.61
N VAL A 452 5.81 6.46 0.43
CA VAL A 452 5.21 5.31 1.13
C VAL A 452 4.77 5.72 2.53
N HIS A 453 3.50 6.07 2.68
CA HIS A 453 2.90 6.40 3.98
C HIS A 453 2.00 5.29 4.53
N ASN A 454 1.76 4.24 3.76
CA ASN A 454 1.07 3.05 4.25
C ASN A 454 1.80 2.44 5.45
N LYS A 455 1.05 1.98 6.47
CA LYS A 455 1.57 1.16 7.57
C LYS A 455 0.80 -0.13 7.62
N PHE A 456 1.39 -1.18 7.06
CA PHE A 456 0.83 -2.50 7.20
C PHE A 456 1.89 -3.60 7.17
N MET A 457 1.51 -4.72 7.77
CA MET A 457 2.26 -5.97 7.80
C MET A 457 1.36 -7.08 7.27
N LEU A 458 1.90 -7.91 6.38
CA LEU A 458 1.26 -9.13 5.90
C LEU A 458 2.13 -10.32 6.31
N VAL A 459 1.52 -11.25 7.04
CA VAL A 459 2.12 -12.50 7.47
C VAL A 459 1.45 -13.62 6.69
N ASP A 460 2.24 -14.34 5.92
CA ASP A 460 1.84 -15.43 5.04
C ASP A 460 0.58 -15.11 4.21
N PRO A 461 0.56 -13.99 3.45
CA PRO A 461 -0.65 -13.50 2.79
C PRO A 461 -1.25 -14.50 1.80
N LEU A 462 -0.42 -15.35 1.17
CA LEU A 462 -0.87 -16.40 0.24
C LEU A 462 -1.29 -17.73 0.90
N SER A 463 -1.20 -17.84 2.22
CA SER A 463 -1.66 -19.04 2.94
C SER A 463 -3.19 -19.07 3.13
N LYS A 464 -3.69 -20.15 3.73
CA LYS A 464 -5.09 -20.27 4.19
C LYS A 464 -5.39 -19.48 5.47
N ASN A 465 -4.36 -19.09 6.23
CA ASN A 465 -4.51 -18.38 7.49
C ASN A 465 -3.68 -17.08 7.48
N PRO A 466 -3.87 -16.19 6.50
CA PRO A 466 -3.09 -14.96 6.43
C PRO A 466 -3.40 -14.06 7.62
N LEU A 467 -2.44 -13.19 7.95
CA LEU A 467 -2.64 -12.13 8.92
C LEU A 467 -2.25 -10.79 8.32
N VAL A 468 -3.12 -9.80 8.48
CA VAL A 468 -2.98 -8.43 8.01
C VAL A 468 -3.08 -7.52 9.21
N ILE A 469 -2.06 -6.67 9.41
CA ILE A 469 -2.07 -5.62 10.44
C ILE A 469 -1.99 -4.29 9.71
N THR A 470 -2.89 -3.35 10.00
CA THR A 470 -2.94 -2.04 9.33
C THR A 470 -3.59 -0.98 10.22
N GLY A 471 -3.30 0.30 9.99
CA GLY A 471 -3.91 1.39 10.75
C GLY A 471 -3.16 2.71 10.58
N SER A 472 -3.22 3.55 11.60
CA SER A 472 -2.52 4.85 11.61
C SER A 472 -1.06 4.72 12.04
N ALA A 473 -0.76 3.70 12.85
CA ALA A 473 0.47 3.62 13.62
C ALA A 473 1.69 3.15 12.83
N ASN A 474 2.83 3.79 13.09
CA ASN A 474 4.11 3.24 12.69
C ASN A 474 4.48 2.06 13.57
N PHE A 475 5.33 1.19 13.04
CA PHE A 475 5.95 0.10 13.78
C PHE A 475 7.09 0.64 14.67
N SER A 476 6.76 1.48 15.66
CA SER A 476 7.71 2.17 16.55
C SER A 476 7.22 2.29 18.00
N GLU A 477 8.15 2.62 18.90
CA GLU A 477 7.86 2.81 20.32
C GLU A 477 6.91 3.99 20.57
N ALA A 478 7.20 5.16 19.99
CA ALA A 478 6.36 6.36 20.18
C ALA A 478 4.92 6.15 19.69
N SER A 479 4.74 5.39 18.60
CA SER A 479 3.42 4.98 18.10
C SER A 479 2.68 4.05 19.07
N THR A 480 3.40 3.38 19.97
CA THR A 480 2.83 2.47 20.96
C THR A 480 2.57 3.17 22.29
N THR A 481 3.52 3.94 22.81
CA THR A 481 3.54 4.44 24.20
C THR A 481 3.23 5.92 24.35
N GLU A 482 3.24 6.71 23.27
CA GLU A 482 3.10 8.16 23.33
C GLU A 482 1.90 8.68 22.53
N ASN A 483 1.81 8.34 21.25
CA ASN A 483 0.83 8.90 20.34
C ASN A 483 -0.56 8.26 20.49
N ASP A 484 -1.61 9.05 20.25
CA ASP A 484 -2.96 8.51 20.13
C ASP A 484 -3.10 7.86 18.75
N GLU A 485 -3.17 6.53 18.66
CA GLU A 485 -3.18 5.79 17.40
C GLU A 485 -4.08 4.56 17.45
N ASN A 486 -4.32 3.98 16.27
CA ASN A 486 -5.07 2.73 16.14
C ASN A 486 -4.45 1.81 15.09
N MET A 487 -4.55 0.50 15.36
CA MET A 487 -4.25 -0.58 14.44
C MET A 487 -5.38 -1.61 14.50
N VAL A 488 -5.64 -2.27 13.37
CA VAL A 488 -6.54 -3.41 13.25
C VAL A 488 -5.73 -4.63 12.81
N ILE A 489 -5.98 -5.77 13.46
CA ILE A 489 -5.41 -7.06 13.12
C ILE A 489 -6.54 -7.92 12.55
N ILE A 490 -6.31 -8.47 11.36
CA ILE A 490 -7.29 -9.25 10.59
C ILE A 490 -6.62 -10.58 10.23
N ARG A 491 -7.20 -11.69 10.68
CA ARG A 491 -6.70 -13.05 10.49
C ARG A 491 -7.68 -13.89 9.68
N LYS A 492 -7.16 -14.83 8.89
CA LYS A 492 -7.90 -15.80 8.06
C LYS A 492 -8.73 -15.16 6.93
N ASN A 493 -8.66 -13.84 6.75
CA ASN A 493 -9.35 -13.16 5.66
C ASN A 493 -8.48 -13.09 4.40
N THR A 494 -8.60 -14.08 3.52
CA THR A 494 -7.81 -14.13 2.27
C THR A 494 -8.13 -13.00 1.31
N ARG A 495 -9.37 -12.46 1.33
CA ARG A 495 -9.76 -11.34 0.47
C ARG A 495 -8.98 -10.09 0.84
N VAL A 496 -8.98 -9.73 2.13
CA VAL A 496 -8.22 -8.58 2.64
C VAL A 496 -6.72 -8.77 2.35
N ALA A 497 -6.18 -9.97 2.62
CA ALA A 497 -4.78 -10.27 2.34
C ALA A 497 -4.41 -10.12 0.85
N ASP A 498 -5.26 -10.60 -0.07
CA ASP A 498 -5.04 -10.50 -1.51
C ASP A 498 -5.05 -9.03 -2.00
N ILE A 499 -5.99 -8.21 -1.48
CA ILE A 499 -6.07 -6.78 -1.79
C ILE A 499 -4.81 -6.03 -1.32
N TYR A 500 -4.40 -6.23 -0.06
CA TYR A 500 -3.20 -5.58 0.49
C TYR A 500 -1.91 -6.08 -0.18
N LEU A 501 -1.81 -7.38 -0.51
CA LEU A 501 -0.65 -7.93 -1.22
C LEU A 501 -0.54 -7.34 -2.63
N GLY A 502 -1.65 -7.21 -3.35
CA GLY A 502 -1.69 -6.57 -4.67
C GLY A 502 -1.13 -5.14 -4.62
N GLU A 503 -1.55 -4.37 -3.62
CA GLU A 503 -1.06 -3.01 -3.44
C GLU A 503 0.41 -2.96 -2.98
N PHE A 504 0.82 -3.83 -2.06
CA PHE A 504 2.23 -3.92 -1.64
C PHE A 504 3.13 -4.15 -2.85
N MET A 505 2.77 -5.12 -3.70
CA MET A 505 3.56 -5.44 -4.89
C MET A 505 3.56 -4.30 -5.91
N ARG A 506 2.46 -3.54 -6.02
CA ARG A 506 2.41 -2.31 -6.85
C ARG A 506 3.46 -1.30 -6.41
N LEU A 507 3.51 -1.00 -5.11
CA LEU A 507 4.45 -0.03 -4.55
C LEU A 507 5.89 -0.56 -4.59
N TYR A 508 6.09 -1.83 -4.24
CA TYR A 508 7.40 -2.48 -4.31
C TYR A 508 7.97 -2.45 -5.73
N SER A 509 7.24 -2.95 -6.74
CA SER A 509 7.73 -2.97 -8.13
C SER A 509 8.00 -1.55 -8.65
N HIS A 510 7.19 -0.58 -8.21
CA HIS A 510 7.38 0.82 -8.55
C HIS A 510 8.72 1.35 -7.98
N HIS A 511 8.95 1.23 -6.68
CA HIS A 511 10.15 1.81 -6.06
C HIS A 511 11.42 0.99 -6.29
N ALA A 512 11.35 -0.34 -6.33
CA ALA A 512 12.52 -1.19 -6.56
C ALA A 512 13.25 -0.85 -7.88
N PHE A 513 12.50 -0.57 -8.95
CA PHE A 513 13.11 -0.11 -10.20
C PHE A 513 13.71 1.29 -10.07
N ARG A 514 13.00 2.23 -9.45
CA ARG A 514 13.46 3.62 -9.31
C ARG A 514 14.71 3.72 -8.47
N GLU A 515 14.74 3.03 -7.33
CA GLU A 515 15.92 2.88 -6.48
C GLU A 515 17.08 2.27 -7.28
N SER A 516 16.80 1.28 -8.14
CA SER A 516 17.84 0.63 -8.94
C SER A 516 18.61 1.56 -9.87
N LEU A 517 18.03 2.72 -10.20
CA LEU A 517 18.69 3.72 -11.03
C LEU A 517 19.79 4.47 -10.30
N GLN A 518 19.87 4.41 -8.97
CA GLN A 518 21.00 4.98 -8.21
C GLN A 518 22.32 4.25 -8.53
N TRP A 519 22.25 2.98 -8.95
CA TRP A 519 23.42 2.18 -9.33
C TRP A 519 23.63 2.12 -10.85
N ARG A 520 22.85 2.89 -11.63
CA ARG A 520 22.98 2.93 -13.09
C ARG A 520 23.69 4.23 -13.51
N ASN A 521 24.71 4.10 -14.36
CA ASN A 521 25.27 5.27 -15.01
C ASN A 521 24.30 5.73 -16.11
N THR A 522 23.90 7.00 -16.10
CA THR A 522 22.94 7.56 -17.07
C THR A 522 23.47 7.56 -18.50
N ASN A 523 24.79 7.44 -18.67
CA ASN A 523 25.45 7.37 -19.98
C ASN A 523 25.54 5.93 -20.52
N ASP A 524 25.15 4.93 -19.74
CA ASP A 524 25.11 3.54 -20.22
C ASP A 524 24.10 3.40 -21.36
N ALA A 525 24.46 2.59 -22.36
CA ALA A 525 23.54 2.23 -23.43
C ALA A 525 22.22 1.64 -22.88
N PRO A 526 21.12 1.74 -23.65
CA PRO A 526 19.87 1.14 -23.24
C PRO A 526 20.00 -0.36 -22.95
N LYS A 527 19.38 -0.82 -21.86
CA LYS A 527 19.36 -2.24 -21.48
C LYS A 527 18.22 -2.93 -22.21
N PHE A 528 18.54 -3.66 -23.27
CA PHE A 528 17.59 -4.52 -23.99
C PHE A 528 17.19 -5.76 -23.20
N LEU A 529 16.15 -6.46 -23.65
CA LEU A 529 15.82 -7.81 -23.22
C LEU A 529 16.96 -8.76 -23.59
N LYS A 530 17.26 -9.70 -22.69
CA LYS A 530 18.38 -10.63 -22.87
C LYS A 530 18.00 -11.77 -23.80
N THR A 531 18.95 -12.29 -24.57
CA THR A 531 18.78 -13.52 -25.38
C THR A 531 19.56 -14.71 -24.82
N ASP A 532 20.10 -14.55 -23.61
CA ASP A 532 20.93 -15.54 -22.92
C ASP A 532 20.12 -16.34 -21.89
N ASN A 533 20.82 -16.96 -20.94
CA ASN A 533 20.25 -17.78 -19.88
C ASN A 533 19.76 -16.95 -18.68
N TRP A 534 19.07 -15.83 -18.91
CA TRP A 534 18.56 -14.92 -17.87
C TRP A 534 17.72 -15.62 -16.78
N TRP A 535 17.13 -16.76 -17.11
CA TRP A 535 16.28 -17.57 -16.25
C TRP A 535 17.06 -18.38 -15.20
N LYS A 536 18.39 -18.59 -15.34
CA LYS A 536 19.17 -19.47 -14.43
C LYS A 536 19.07 -19.09 -12.96
N ASP A 537 19.11 -17.79 -12.65
CA ASP A 537 18.99 -17.30 -11.26
C ASP A 537 17.65 -17.67 -10.60
N TYR A 538 16.63 -18.03 -11.38
CA TYR A 538 15.35 -18.49 -10.86
C TYR A 538 15.37 -19.96 -10.47
N TYR A 539 16.41 -20.73 -10.80
CA TYR A 539 16.55 -22.16 -10.48
C TYR A 539 17.74 -22.45 -9.56
N SER A 540 18.48 -21.42 -9.13
CA SER A 540 19.61 -21.52 -8.20
C SER A 540 19.21 -21.13 -6.77
N ASP A 541 20.18 -21.18 -5.85
CA ASP A 541 20.05 -20.66 -4.48
C ASP A 541 20.17 -19.12 -4.47
N HIS A 542 19.17 -18.47 -5.05
CA HIS A 542 19.09 -17.01 -5.17
C HIS A 542 17.67 -16.55 -4.81
N SER A 543 17.55 -15.34 -4.26
CA SER A 543 16.28 -14.65 -3.97
C SER A 543 15.21 -14.74 -5.08
N ARG A 544 15.63 -14.78 -6.37
CA ARG A 544 14.72 -14.93 -7.52
C ARG A 544 14.04 -16.29 -7.56
N SER A 545 14.74 -17.35 -7.17
CA SER A 545 14.20 -18.70 -7.07
C SER A 545 13.12 -18.77 -5.99
N PHE A 546 13.40 -18.27 -4.78
CA PHE A 546 12.41 -18.19 -3.71
C PHE A 546 11.17 -17.42 -4.13
N ARG A 547 11.33 -16.24 -4.77
CA ARG A 547 10.21 -15.45 -5.30
C ARG A 547 9.37 -16.21 -6.31
N ARG A 548 10.00 -16.87 -7.30
CA ARG A 548 9.27 -17.69 -8.26
C ARG A 548 8.44 -18.74 -7.53
N LEU A 549 9.06 -19.50 -6.64
CA LEU A 549 8.39 -20.58 -5.93
C LEU A 549 7.22 -20.05 -5.08
N TYR A 550 7.41 -18.95 -4.36
CA TYR A 550 6.37 -18.34 -3.54
C TYR A 550 5.13 -17.94 -4.36
N PHE A 551 5.31 -17.20 -5.45
CA PHE A 551 4.18 -16.69 -6.25
C PHE A 551 3.57 -17.71 -7.20
N SER A 552 4.25 -18.81 -7.51
CA SER A 552 3.76 -19.84 -8.44
C SER A 552 3.31 -21.15 -7.78
N LYS A 553 3.77 -21.43 -6.55
CA LYS A 553 3.54 -22.72 -5.85
C LYS A 553 2.84 -22.61 -4.48
N SER A 554 2.49 -21.42 -3.97
CA SER A 554 1.90 -21.27 -2.62
C SER A 554 0.69 -22.20 -2.37
N GLU A 555 0.71 -22.97 -1.28
CA GLU A 555 -0.29 -23.99 -0.94
C GLU A 555 -1.66 -23.46 -0.48
#